data_AF-A0A645BUI6-F1
#
_entry.id   AF-A0A645BUI6-F1
#
_cell.length_a   1.000
_cell.length_b   1.000
_cell.length_c   1.000
_cell.angle_alpha   90.00
_cell.angle_beta   90.00
_cell.angle_gamma   90.00
#
_symmetry.space_group_name_H-M   'P 1'
#
loop_
_entity.id
_entity.type
_entity.pdbx_description
1 polymer ?
#
loop_
_entity_poly.entity_id
_entity_poly.type
_entity_poly.pdbx_seq_one_letter_code
_entity_poly.pdbx_strand_id
1 'polypeptide(L)'
;MADLTAGEGTVWYSGISGASLAIKAFETTFGWLGGKFITISVFLFGMTTTTGWFLYYEVLLRQLFRKKPATKDAVIKGFKVFYVLPGLYNVFLAVQGGQGPVFMWAIADCINAIPTFTNVVVLILLHKTFLKLLKDYKARYLGVGTVDPSFKVFYDTEDQPVKVG
;
A
#
# COMPACT_ATOMS: atom_id res chain seq x y z
N MET A 1 -14.73 -43.15 7.36
CA MET A 1 -13.38 -42.85 6.84
C MET A 1 -13.52 -41.55 6.07
N ALA A 2 -12.94 -40.46 6.56
CA ALA A 2 -12.97 -39.17 5.86
C ALA A 2 -12.16 -39.31 4.56
N ASP A 3 -12.75 -38.85 3.47
CA ASP A 3 -12.19 -38.90 2.14
C ASP A 3 -10.91 -38.06 2.06
N LEU A 4 -9.76 -38.72 2.09
CA LEU A 4 -8.43 -38.11 1.96
C LEU A 4 -8.13 -37.69 0.50
N THR A 5 -9.05 -37.92 -0.45
CA THR A 5 -8.86 -37.58 -1.87
C THR A 5 -9.49 -36.24 -2.28
N ALA A 6 -10.23 -35.57 -1.39
CA ALA A 6 -10.88 -34.29 -1.67
C ALA A 6 -9.89 -33.15 -2.01
N GLY A 7 -8.60 -33.30 -1.66
CA GLY A 7 -7.54 -32.34 -1.98
C GLY A 7 -6.91 -32.54 -3.35
N GLU A 8 -6.69 -33.78 -3.79
CA GLU A 8 -5.80 -34.11 -4.91
C GLU A 8 -6.32 -33.69 -6.30
N GLY A 9 -7.61 -33.32 -6.40
CA GLY A 9 -8.22 -32.76 -7.62
C GLY A 9 -8.40 -31.23 -7.61
N THR A 10 -7.97 -30.53 -6.54
CA THR A 10 -8.18 -29.09 -6.43
C THR A 10 -7.11 -28.30 -7.19
N VAL A 11 -7.48 -27.12 -7.69
CA VAL A 11 -6.57 -26.22 -8.42
C VAL A 11 -5.32 -25.83 -7.62
N TRP A 12 -5.38 -26.01 -6.30
CA TRP A 12 -4.25 -25.80 -5.39
C TRP A 12 -3.02 -26.67 -5.73
N TYR A 13 -3.24 -27.92 -6.16
CA TYR A 13 -2.16 -28.85 -6.51
C TYR A 13 -1.76 -28.80 -7.99
N SER A 14 -2.37 -27.90 -8.77
CA SER A 14 -2.12 -27.79 -10.23
C SER A 14 -0.74 -27.20 -10.60
N GLY A 15 0.01 -26.69 -9.62
CA GLY A 15 1.28 -25.98 -9.85
C GLY A 15 1.12 -24.56 -10.38
N ILE A 16 -0.11 -24.09 -10.62
CA ILE A 16 -0.42 -22.70 -10.97
C ILE A 16 -0.32 -21.84 -9.70
N SER A 17 0.25 -20.64 -9.79
CA SER A 17 0.42 -19.74 -8.66
C SER A 17 -0.07 -18.31 -8.94
N GLY A 18 -0.16 -17.49 -7.89
CA GLY A 18 -0.47 -16.07 -7.97
C GLY A 18 -1.88 -15.77 -8.53
N ALA A 19 -1.98 -14.75 -9.38
CA ALA A 19 -3.25 -14.30 -9.94
C ALA A 19 -3.93 -15.38 -10.81
N SER A 20 -3.15 -16.18 -11.54
CA SER A 20 -3.67 -17.28 -12.37
C SER A 20 -4.34 -18.36 -11.53
N LEU A 21 -3.80 -18.68 -10.36
CA LEU A 21 -4.39 -19.63 -9.42
C LEU A 21 -5.73 -19.09 -8.88
N ALA A 22 -5.77 -17.81 -8.49
CA ALA A 22 -7.00 -17.18 -8.02
C ALA A 22 -8.09 -17.19 -9.10
N ILE A 23 -7.75 -16.83 -10.34
CA ILE A 23 -8.70 -16.87 -11.47
C ILE A 23 -9.25 -18.28 -11.66
N LYS A 24 -8.39 -19.30 -11.68
CA LYS A 24 -8.81 -20.69 -11.89
C LYS A 24 -9.61 -21.26 -10.72
N ALA A 25 -9.29 -20.90 -9.48
CA ALA A 25 -10.08 -21.29 -8.31
C ALA A 25 -11.49 -20.67 -8.33
N PHE A 26 -11.62 -19.41 -8.76
CA PHE A 26 -12.94 -18.78 -8.91
C PHE A 26 -13.71 -19.34 -10.10
N GLU A 27 -13.02 -19.71 -11.18
CA GLU A 27 -13.63 -20.39 -12.33
C GLU A 27 -14.18 -21.77 -11.96
N THR A 28 -13.53 -22.53 -11.07
CA THR A 28 -14.06 -23.82 -10.61
C THR A 28 -15.35 -23.69 -9.78
N THR A 29 -15.53 -22.59 -9.06
CA THR A 29 -16.69 -22.39 -8.17
C THR A 29 -17.85 -21.69 -8.89
N PHE A 30 -17.56 -20.68 -9.71
CA PHE A 30 -18.57 -19.81 -10.33
C PHE A 30 -18.61 -19.92 -11.86
N GLY A 31 -17.88 -20.88 -12.42
CA GLY A 31 -17.73 -21.04 -13.87
C GLY A 31 -17.02 -19.86 -14.52
N TRP A 32 -17.19 -19.74 -15.83
CA TRP A 32 -16.57 -18.72 -16.67
C TRP A 32 -16.80 -17.26 -16.21
N LEU A 33 -17.95 -16.98 -15.58
CA LEU A 33 -18.24 -15.64 -15.04
C LEU A 33 -17.32 -15.28 -13.86
N GLY A 34 -16.99 -16.25 -13.01
CA GLY A 34 -16.07 -16.05 -11.88
C GLY A 34 -14.66 -15.65 -12.34
N GLY A 35 -14.14 -16.34 -13.35
CA GLY A 35 -12.82 -16.01 -13.90
C GLY A 35 -12.75 -14.60 -14.50
N LYS A 36 -13.78 -14.19 -15.25
CA LYS A 36 -13.86 -12.83 -15.82
C LYS A 36 -13.95 -11.75 -14.76
N PHE A 37 -14.76 -11.97 -13.72
CA PHE A 37 -14.90 -11.04 -12.62
C PHE A 37 -13.56 -10.78 -11.93
N ILE A 38 -12.86 -11.84 -11.52
CA ILE A 38 -11.54 -11.71 -10.86
C ILE A 38 -10.52 -11.04 -11.77
N THR A 39 -10.52 -11.35 -13.07
CA THR A 39 -9.62 -10.71 -14.04
C THR A 39 -9.82 -9.18 -14.06
N ILE A 40 -11.07 -8.72 -14.11
CA ILE A 40 -11.40 -7.28 -14.09
C ILE A 40 -11.04 -6.66 -12.74
N SER A 41 -11.34 -7.35 -11.64
CA SER A 41 -11.01 -6.88 -10.28
C SER A 41 -9.50 -6.70 -10.09
N VAL A 42 -8.68 -7.69 -10.49
CA VAL A 42 -7.22 -7.63 -10.39
C VAL A 42 -6.66 -6.51 -11.28
N PHE A 43 -7.23 -6.30 -12.47
CA PHE A 43 -6.84 -5.19 -13.34
C PHE A 43 -7.10 -3.82 -12.71
N LEU A 44 -8.32 -3.59 -12.19
CA LEU A 44 -8.68 -2.34 -11.51
C LEU A 44 -7.86 -2.12 -10.23
N PHE A 45 -7.62 -3.19 -9.46
CA PHE A 45 -6.77 -3.17 -8.27
C PHE A 45 -5.32 -2.80 -8.63
N GLY A 46 -4.76 -3.38 -9.68
CA GLY A 46 -3.42 -3.07 -10.16
C GLY A 46 -3.27 -1.61 -10.59
N MET A 47 -4.25 -1.07 -11.33
CA MET A 47 -4.26 0.34 -11.75
C MET A 47 -4.31 1.29 -10.56
N THR A 48 -5.28 1.10 -9.66
CA THR A 48 -5.47 1.97 -8.48
C THR A 48 -4.26 1.94 -7.55
N THR A 49 -3.68 0.76 -7.31
CA THR A 49 -2.47 0.59 -6.49
C THR A 49 -1.27 1.30 -7.13
N THR A 50 -1.05 1.10 -8.43
CA THR A 50 0.07 1.72 -9.16
C THR A 50 -0.05 3.25 -9.16
N THR A 51 -1.26 3.79 -9.31
CA THR A 51 -1.51 5.24 -9.20
C THR A 51 -1.24 5.77 -7.80
N GLY A 52 -1.67 5.05 -6.75
CA GLY A 52 -1.44 5.44 -5.36
C GLY A 52 0.06 5.56 -5.03
N TRP A 53 0.85 4.55 -5.39
CA TRP A 53 2.30 4.57 -5.22
C TRP A 53 2.97 5.69 -6.02
N PHE A 54 2.53 5.94 -7.26
CA PHE A 54 3.06 7.01 -8.09
C PHE A 54 2.87 8.39 -7.42
N LEU A 55 1.65 8.68 -6.95
CA LEU A 55 1.34 9.95 -6.27
C LEU A 55 2.13 10.09 -4.97
N TYR A 56 2.27 9.01 -4.19
CA TYR A 56 3.07 8.99 -2.97
C TYR A 56 4.52 9.42 -3.25
N TYR A 57 5.19 8.78 -4.21
CA TYR A 57 6.56 9.13 -4.56
C TYR A 57 6.67 10.54 -5.16
N GLU A 58 5.71 10.96 -5.98
CA GLU A 58 5.70 12.31 -6.54
C GLU A 58 5.63 13.37 -5.44
N VAL A 59 4.78 13.19 -4.43
CA VAL A 59 4.68 14.10 -3.27
C VAL A 59 6.00 14.13 -2.50
N LEU A 60 6.63 12.98 -2.24
CA LEU A 60 7.92 12.90 -1.57
C LEU A 60 9.03 13.64 -2.33
N LEU A 61 9.13 13.42 -3.65
CA LEU A 61 10.10 14.10 -4.50
C LEU A 61 9.85 15.61 -4.55
N ARG A 62 8.58 16.03 -4.64
CA ARG A 62 8.20 17.45 -4.61
C ARG A 62 8.60 18.12 -3.30
N GLN A 63 8.45 17.43 -2.17
CA GLN A 63 8.82 17.94 -0.86
C GLN A 63 10.35 17.98 -0.68
N LEU A 64 11.06 16.95 -1.14
CA LEU A 64 12.52 16.86 -1.06
C LEU A 64 13.21 17.98 -1.87
N PHE A 65 12.70 18.27 -3.08
CA PHE A 65 13.27 19.29 -3.96
C PHE A 65 12.55 20.65 -3.89
N ARG A 66 11.77 20.92 -2.84
CA ARG A 66 10.98 22.15 -2.68
C ARG A 66 11.79 23.44 -2.86
N LYS A 67 13.06 23.43 -2.44
CA LYS A 67 13.97 24.59 -2.50
C LYS A 67 14.70 24.76 -3.85
N LYS A 68 14.54 23.84 -4.82
CA LYS A 68 15.25 23.85 -6.11
C LYS A 68 14.30 23.52 -7.29
N PRO A 69 13.60 24.52 -7.85
CA PRO A 69 12.54 24.29 -8.85
C PRO A 69 13.05 23.66 -10.16
N ALA A 70 14.20 24.08 -10.69
CA ALA A 70 14.75 23.52 -11.93
C ALA A 70 15.13 22.03 -11.79
N THR A 71 15.68 21.64 -10.64
CA THR A 71 16.04 20.23 -10.36
C THR A 71 14.79 19.38 -10.10
N LYS A 72 13.77 19.95 -9.45
CA LYS A 72 12.50 19.28 -9.15
C LYS A 72 11.80 18.81 -10.44
N ASP A 73 11.66 19.68 -11.43
CA ASP A 73 10.92 19.34 -12.65
C ASP A 73 11.64 18.29 -13.50
N ALA A 74 12.97 18.36 -13.56
CA ALA A 74 13.79 17.34 -14.23
C ALA A 74 13.67 15.97 -13.54
N VAL A 75 13.76 15.93 -12.21
CA VAL A 75 13.65 14.68 -11.43
C VAL A 75 12.26 14.06 -11.55
N ILE A 76 11.18 14.86 -11.47
CA ILE A 76 9.81 14.36 -11.62
C ILE A 76 9.57 13.82 -13.03
N LYS A 77 10.08 14.50 -14.06
CA LYS A 77 9.96 14.03 -15.45
C LYS A 77 10.72 12.72 -15.67
N GLY A 78 11.94 12.60 -15.12
CA GLY A 78 12.69 11.34 -15.13
C GLY A 78 11.95 10.23 -14.40
N PHE A 79 11.48 10.50 -13.18
CA PHE A 79 10.75 9.54 -12.36
C PHE A 79 9.52 8.97 -13.08
N LYS A 80 8.74 9.79 -13.78
CA LYS A 80 7.59 9.33 -14.57
C LYS A 80 7.95 8.25 -15.60
N VAL A 81 9.11 8.39 -16.25
CA VAL A 81 9.60 7.41 -17.23
C VAL A 81 10.13 6.16 -16.54
N PHE A 82 10.97 6.33 -15.52
CA PHE A 82 11.58 5.22 -14.80
C PHE A 82 10.57 4.38 -14.01
N TYR A 83 9.48 4.99 -13.50
CA TYR A 83 8.49 4.31 -12.68
C TYR A 83 7.76 3.17 -13.41
N VAL A 84 7.60 3.28 -14.73
CA VAL A 84 6.93 2.26 -15.55
C VAL A 84 7.83 1.05 -15.84
N LEU A 85 9.16 1.24 -15.86
CA LEU A 85 10.11 0.22 -16.30
C LEU A 85 10.15 -1.04 -15.42
N PRO A 86 10.16 -0.96 -14.07
CA PRO A 86 10.11 -2.16 -13.22
C PRO A 86 8.84 -2.99 -13.43
N GLY A 87 7.70 -2.32 -13.65
CA GLY A 87 6.43 -3.00 -13.94
C GLY A 87 6.47 -3.76 -15.27
N LEU A 88 6.98 -3.12 -16.33
CA LEU A 88 7.17 -3.77 -17.64
C LEU A 88 8.16 -4.93 -17.56
N TYR A 89 9.26 -4.75 -16.83
CA TYR A 89 10.25 -5.80 -16.61
C TYR A 89 9.63 -7.01 -15.89
N ASN A 90 8.78 -6.79 -14.87
CA ASN A 90 8.07 -7.86 -14.18
C ASN A 90 7.12 -8.63 -15.11
N VAL A 91 6.40 -7.93 -16.00
CA VAL A 91 5.56 -8.58 -17.03
C VAL A 91 6.41 -9.41 -17.99
N PHE A 92 7.55 -8.88 -18.44
CA PHE A 92 8.48 -9.61 -19.31
C PHE A 92 8.97 -10.92 -18.64
N LEU A 93 9.37 -10.86 -17.37
CA LEU A 93 9.79 -12.05 -16.62
C LEU A 93 8.65 -13.05 -16.39
N ALA A 94 7.42 -12.55 -16.17
CA ALA A 94 6.24 -13.40 -15.98
C ALA A 94 5.86 -14.18 -17.26
N VAL A 95 5.99 -13.55 -18.43
CA VAL A 95 5.68 -14.20 -19.72
C VAL A 95 6.70 -15.28 -20.09
N GLN A 96 7.96 -15.13 -19.66
CA GLN A 96 9.03 -16.12 -19.89
C GLN A 96 8.88 -17.40 -19.04
N GLY A 97 7.82 -17.53 -18.23
CA GLY A 97 7.50 -18.76 -17.50
C GLY A 97 8.37 -19.05 -16.28
N GLY A 98 9.12 -18.05 -15.78
CA GLY A 98 9.98 -18.20 -14.61
C GLY A 98 9.30 -17.84 -13.28
N GLN A 99 9.99 -18.10 -12.16
CA GLN A 99 9.66 -17.62 -10.81
C GLN A 99 9.81 -16.08 -10.64
N GLY A 100 9.74 -15.33 -11.74
CA GLY A 100 9.98 -13.88 -11.80
C GLY A 100 9.13 -13.10 -10.79
N PRO A 101 7.80 -13.31 -10.71
CA PRO A 101 6.97 -12.63 -9.74
C PRO A 101 7.41 -12.87 -8.29
N VAL A 102 7.73 -14.12 -7.92
CA VAL A 102 8.16 -14.48 -6.57
C VAL A 102 9.46 -13.77 -6.20
N PHE A 103 10.41 -13.74 -7.13
CA PHE A 103 11.68 -13.03 -6.95
C PHE A 103 11.48 -11.52 -6.80
N MET A 104 10.63 -10.91 -7.61
CA MET A 104 10.34 -9.47 -7.53
C MET A 104 9.64 -9.10 -6.22
N TRP A 105 8.72 -9.94 -5.74
CA TRP A 105 8.12 -9.79 -4.42
C TRP A 105 9.16 -9.89 -3.30
N ALA A 106 10.08 -10.85 -3.37
CA ALA A 106 11.14 -10.99 -2.37
C ALA A 106 12.06 -9.75 -2.33
N ILE A 107 12.42 -9.17 -3.48
CA ILE A 107 13.17 -7.91 -3.51
C ILE A 107 12.37 -6.78 -2.87
N ALA A 108 11.09 -6.64 -3.24
CA ALA A 108 10.23 -5.60 -2.69
C ALA A 108 10.10 -5.72 -1.16
N ASP A 109 9.95 -6.94 -0.64
CA ASP A 109 9.87 -7.22 0.79
C ASP A 109 11.17 -6.85 1.51
N CYS A 110 12.33 -7.20 0.95
CA CYS A 110 13.63 -6.81 1.50
C CYS A 110 13.81 -5.28 1.59
N ILE A 111 13.40 -4.55 0.54
CA ILE A 111 13.48 -3.07 0.51
C ILE A 111 12.52 -2.47 1.54
N ASN A 112 11.30 -3.01 1.66
CA ASN A 112 10.26 -2.50 2.55
C ASN A 112 10.46 -2.91 4.01
N ALA A 113 11.24 -3.95 4.29
CA ALA A 113 11.51 -4.41 5.65
C ALA A 113 12.14 -3.28 6.49
N ILE A 114 13.18 -2.63 5.98
CA ILE A 114 13.95 -1.63 6.75
C ILE A 114 13.10 -0.40 7.16
N PRO A 115 12.38 0.28 6.23
CA PRO A 115 11.49 1.38 6.60
C PRO A 115 10.35 0.94 7.53
N THR A 116 9.80 -0.26 7.31
CA THR A 116 8.71 -0.80 8.14
C THR A 116 9.17 -1.02 9.57
N PHE A 117 10.32 -1.67 9.77
CA PHE A 117 10.87 -1.89 11.11
C PHE A 117 11.17 -0.56 11.81
N THR A 118 11.77 0.39 11.09
CA THR A 118 12.06 1.72 11.62
C THR A 118 10.77 2.42 12.07
N ASN A 119 9.72 2.40 11.25
CA ASN A 119 8.43 2.99 11.57
C ASN A 119 7.79 2.34 12.81
N VAL A 120 7.82 1.00 12.91
CA VAL A 120 7.28 0.28 14.07
C VAL A 120 8.03 0.67 15.35
N VAL A 121 9.36 0.72 15.33
CA VAL A 121 10.16 1.13 16.50
C VAL A 121 9.82 2.56 16.92
N VAL A 122 9.75 3.50 15.96
CA VAL A 122 9.38 4.90 16.24
C VAL A 122 7.98 5.00 16.84
N LEU A 123 7.00 4.26 16.32
CA LEU A 123 5.64 4.24 16.87
C LEU A 123 5.60 3.71 18.30
N ILE A 124 6.38 2.67 18.61
CA ILE A 124 6.49 2.14 19.97
C ILE A 124 7.11 3.19 20.90
N LEU A 125 8.17 3.89 20.48
CA LEU A 125 8.80 4.95 21.28
C LEU A 125 7.85 6.14 21.49
N LEU A 126 7.06 6.51 20.48
CA LEU A 126 6.14 7.64 20.50
C LEU A 126 4.73 7.30 21.02
N HIS A 127 4.48 6.08 21.49
CA HIS A 127 3.13 5.66 21.91
C HIS A 127 2.51 6.60 22.94
N LYS A 128 3.29 7.13 23.89
CA LYS A 128 2.80 8.09 24.89
C LYS A 128 2.31 9.39 24.26
N THR A 129 3.05 9.90 23.28
CA THR A 129 2.69 11.13 22.55
C THR A 129 1.45 10.89 21.70
N PHE A 130 1.37 9.74 21.03
CA PHE A 130 0.18 9.33 20.27
C PHE A 130 -1.07 9.26 21.17
N LEU A 131 -0.97 8.64 22.35
CA LEU A 131 -2.09 8.57 23.31
C LEU A 131 -2.52 9.95 23.82
N LYS A 132 -1.58 10.88 24.03
CA LYS A 132 -1.90 12.28 24.38
C LYS A 132 -2.68 12.97 23.26
N LEU A 133 -2.20 12.86 22.02
CA LEU A 133 -2.88 13.40 20.83
C LEU A 133 -4.27 12.78 20.65
N LEU A 134 -4.41 11.47 20.84
CA LEU A 134 -5.68 10.76 20.74
C LEU A 134 -6.68 11.22 21.82
N LYS A 135 -6.21 11.44 23.06
CA LYS A 135 -7.04 11.93 24.16
C LYS A 135 -7.54 13.36 23.88
N ASP A 136 -6.66 14.23 23.40
CA ASP A 136 -7.04 15.61 23.05
C ASP A 136 -8.02 15.64 21.86
N TYR A 137 -7.78 14.83 20.82
CA TYR A 137 -8.72 14.69 19.70
C TYR A 137 -10.11 14.21 20.16
N LYS A 138 -10.17 13.21 21.06
CA LYS A 138 -11.43 12.73 21.65
C LYS A 138 -12.15 13.81 22.47
N ALA A 139 -11.41 14.61 23.23
CA ALA A 139 -12.00 15.69 24.01
C ALA A 139 -12.57 16.80 23.11
N ARG A 140 -11.85 17.19 22.05
CA ARG A 140 -12.24 18.30 21.17
C ARG A 140 -13.33 17.96 20.17
N TYR A 141 -13.31 16.76 19.59
CA TYR A 141 -14.18 16.40 18.47
C TYR A 141 -15.21 15.31 18.79
N LEU A 142 -15.03 14.57 19.87
CA LEU A 142 -15.94 13.48 20.27
C LEU A 142 -16.64 13.75 21.61
N GLY A 143 -16.33 14.87 22.29
CA GLY A 143 -16.95 15.24 23.57
C GLY A 143 -16.60 14.31 24.74
N VAL A 144 -15.59 13.45 24.58
CA VAL A 144 -15.18 12.47 25.60
C VAL A 144 -13.89 12.94 26.28
N GLY A 145 -14.01 13.51 27.47
CA GLY A 145 -12.88 13.95 28.31
C GLY A 145 -12.79 15.47 28.48
N THR A 146 -11.68 15.93 29.05
CA THR A 146 -11.40 17.36 29.29
C THR A 146 -10.47 17.91 28.23
N VAL A 147 -10.86 18.99 27.56
CA VAL A 147 -10.01 19.69 26.58
C VAL A 147 -8.90 20.43 27.33
N ASP A 148 -7.66 20.20 26.94
CA ASP A 148 -6.52 21.01 27.39
C ASP A 148 -6.32 22.17 26.40
N PRO A 149 -6.62 23.43 26.78
CA PRO A 149 -6.49 24.58 25.88
C PRO A 149 -5.03 24.90 25.51
N SER A 150 -4.06 24.42 26.31
CA SER A 150 -2.63 24.68 26.10
C SER A 150 -1.96 23.69 25.15
N PHE A 151 -2.61 22.54 24.88
CA PHE A 151 -2.07 21.50 24.03
C PHE A 151 -2.25 21.84 22.55
N LYS A 152 -1.16 22.13 21.84
CA LYS A 152 -1.17 22.47 20.41
C LYS A 152 -1.13 21.18 19.57
N VAL A 153 -2.21 20.90 18.85
CA VAL A 153 -2.36 19.69 18.00
C VAL A 153 -1.64 19.84 16.67
N PHE A 154 -1.67 21.05 16.09
CA PHE A 154 -1.09 21.34 14.79
C PHE A 154 -0.10 22.51 14.89
N TYR A 155 0.94 22.45 14.08
CA TYR A 155 1.97 23.48 14.01
C TYR A 155 1.44 24.82 13.45
N ASP A 156 0.31 24.80 12.73
CA ASP A 156 -0.24 25.97 12.01
C ASP A 156 -1.38 26.70 12.75
N THR A 157 -1.74 26.29 13.97
CA THR A 157 -2.86 26.87 14.74
C THR A 157 -2.43 27.99 15.69
N GLU A 158 -1.63 28.95 15.23
CA GLU A 158 -1.34 30.13 16.05
C GLU A 158 -2.57 31.07 16.22
N ASP A 159 -3.59 31.00 15.34
CA ASP A 159 -4.67 32.02 15.30
C ASP A 159 -6.13 31.51 15.19
N GLN A 160 -6.43 30.22 15.37
CA GLN A 160 -7.83 29.74 15.29
C GLN A 160 -8.47 29.67 16.69
N PRO A 161 -9.53 30.44 16.99
CA PRO A 161 -10.19 30.38 18.28
C PRO A 161 -10.75 28.97 18.51
N VAL A 162 -10.47 28.42 19.69
CA VAL A 162 -11.00 27.13 20.13
C VAL A 162 -12.53 27.21 20.08
N LYS A 163 -13.15 26.54 19.11
CA LYS A 163 -14.61 26.41 19.08
C LYS A 163 -15.01 25.40 20.16
N VAL A 164 -15.32 25.93 21.34
CA VAL A 164 -15.97 25.20 22.41
C VAL A 164 -17.43 25.01 21.99
N GLY A 165 -17.79 23.77 21.67
CA GLY A 165 -19.18 23.35 21.47
C GLY A 165 -19.80 22.89 22.79
#